data_AF-A0AA88WFM0-F1
#
_entry.id   AF-A0AA88WFM0-F1
#
_cell.length_a   1.000
_cell.length_b   1.000
_cell.length_c   1.000
_cell.angle_alpha   90.00
_cell.angle_beta   90.00
_cell.angle_gamma   90.00
#
_symmetry.space_group_name_H-M   'P 1'
#
loop_
_entity.id
_entity.type
_entity.pdbx_description
1 polymer ?
#
loop_
_entity_poly.entity_id
_entity_poly.type
_entity_poly.pdbx_seq_one_letter_code
_entity_poly.pdbx_strand_id
1 'polypeptide(L)'
;MRWGTTNKVHQAVTKDGLQVAMKIQYPGVANSIESDIENVKLLLDYTNLLPENLYLDKAMKVAKEELSLECDYELEAINQKRFRELLSDTEGFYVPMVVDDISSKKVLTTELVPGIPIDKVALLDQETRNYVGEKLLRLTLMELFVFRFMQTDPNWSNFLYDKAARSINLIDFGAARDYPKGFVDDYLRMVLACANCDQQSVIEMSKRLGFLTGMESEIMIDAHVQAGFVVGLPFSKPGGYDFRSTNITQSLTNLGATMLRHRLTPPPDEAYSLHRKLSGAFLACIKLGAVVPCRELLLEVYRSYKFGEDSGEILSGGSMSH
;
A
#
# COMPACT_ATOMS: atom_id res chain seq x y z
N MET A 1 17.15 -6.89 10.42
CA MET A 1 15.89 -6.15 10.56
C MET A 1 16.22 -4.69 10.81
N ARG A 2 15.56 -3.76 10.12
CA ARG A 2 15.80 -2.33 10.32
C ARG A 2 15.08 -1.86 11.59
N TRP A 3 15.70 -0.88 12.22
CA TRP A 3 15.27 -0.19 13.43
C TRP A 3 14.07 0.68 13.06
N GLY A 4 12.88 0.39 13.61
CA GLY A 4 11.80 1.36 13.61
C GLY A 4 12.21 2.53 14.52
N THR A 5 11.83 3.75 14.17
CA THR A 5 12.01 4.93 15.04
C THR A 5 11.29 4.78 16.39
N THR A 6 10.31 3.88 16.45
CA THR A 6 9.39 3.67 17.58
C THR A 6 9.57 2.31 18.30
N ASN A 7 10.35 1.38 17.74
CA ASN A 7 10.40 -0.01 18.21
C ASN A 7 11.72 -0.75 17.92
N LYS A 8 11.90 -1.92 18.55
CA LYS A 8 12.94 -2.90 18.24
C LYS A 8 12.35 -4.28 17.99
N VAL A 9 12.92 -5.02 17.05
CA VAL A 9 12.59 -6.42 16.80
C VAL A 9 13.68 -7.32 17.35
N HIS A 10 13.28 -8.29 18.18
CA HIS A 10 14.16 -9.29 18.79
C HIS A 10 13.78 -10.69 18.30
N GLN A 11 14.79 -11.50 17.95
CA GLN A 11 14.59 -12.93 17.76
C GLN A 11 14.59 -13.63 19.11
N ALA A 12 13.64 -14.54 19.33
CA ALA A 12 13.56 -15.36 20.53
C ALA A 12 13.10 -16.78 20.20
N VAL A 13 13.12 -17.65 21.21
CA VAL A 13 12.60 -19.01 21.14
C VAL A 13 11.63 -19.19 22.31
N THR A 14 10.42 -19.65 22.03
CA THR A 14 9.42 -19.94 23.07
C THR A 14 9.82 -21.18 23.88
N LYS A 15 9.14 -21.42 25.01
CA LYS A 15 9.44 -22.58 25.88
C LYS A 15 9.16 -23.93 25.20
N ASP A 16 8.24 -23.95 24.25
CA ASP A 16 7.88 -25.09 23.39
C ASP A 16 8.75 -25.19 22.12
N GLY A 17 9.72 -24.28 21.92
CA GLY A 17 10.74 -24.38 20.88
C GLY A 17 10.44 -23.61 19.58
N LEU A 18 9.31 -22.89 19.51
CA LEU A 18 8.95 -22.07 18.35
C LEU A 18 9.89 -20.87 18.24
N GLN A 19 10.48 -20.68 17.06
CA GLN A 19 11.26 -19.47 16.75
C GLN A 19 10.31 -18.30 16.51
N VAL A 20 10.54 -17.18 17.18
CA VAL A 20 9.65 -16.01 17.11
C VAL A 20 10.42 -14.71 16.88
N ALA A 21 9.74 -13.75 16.26
CA ALA A 21 10.14 -12.35 16.17
C ALA A 21 9.24 -11.50 17.07
N MET A 22 9.83 -10.78 18.01
CA MET A 22 9.15 -9.92 18.99
C MET A 22 9.41 -8.45 18.66
N LYS A 23 8.39 -7.74 18.19
CA LYS A 23 8.39 -6.29 17.99
C LYS A 23 7.99 -5.61 19.29
N ILE A 24 8.94 -4.95 19.95
CA ILE A 24 8.77 -4.32 21.26
C ILE A 24 8.82 -2.80 21.09
N GLN A 25 7.77 -2.12 21.52
CA GLN A 25 7.70 -0.66 21.47
C GLN A 25 8.63 -0.03 22.52
N TYR A 26 9.27 1.10 22.19
CA TYR A 26 10.02 1.85 23.19
C TYR A 26 9.10 2.40 24.29
N PRO A 27 9.54 2.39 25.57
CA PRO A 27 8.75 2.94 26.67
C PRO A 27 8.38 4.41 26.41
N GLY A 28 7.10 4.73 26.55
CA GLY A 28 6.60 6.10 26.48
C GLY A 28 6.31 6.64 25.09
N VAL A 29 6.67 5.94 24.00
CA VAL A 29 6.48 6.46 22.63
C VAL A 29 5.03 6.78 22.32
N ALA A 30 4.09 5.85 22.55
CA ALA A 30 2.66 6.12 22.32
C ALA A 30 2.14 7.33 23.11
N ASN A 31 2.69 7.56 24.31
CA ASN A 31 2.27 8.66 25.18
C ASN A 31 2.93 10.00 24.80
N SER A 32 4.06 9.98 24.09
CA SER A 32 4.81 11.18 23.72
C SER A 32 4.45 11.72 22.33
N ILE A 33 3.72 10.96 21.50
CA ILE A 33 3.36 11.37 20.12
C ILE A 33 2.78 12.78 20.08
N GLU A 34 1.83 13.09 20.97
CA GLU A 34 1.18 14.40 21.01
C GLU A 34 2.19 15.52 21.31
N SER A 35 2.99 15.36 22.36
CA SER A 35 4.03 16.35 22.72
C SER A 35 5.13 16.46 21.67
N ASP A 36 5.50 15.37 21.01
CA ASP A 36 6.55 15.35 19.99
C ASP A 36 6.09 16.08 18.72
N ILE A 37 4.84 15.86 18.31
CA ILE A 37 4.19 16.58 17.22
C ILE A 37 4.06 18.07 17.56
N GLU A 38 3.62 18.43 18.77
CA GLU A 38 3.54 19.83 19.19
C GLU A 38 4.91 20.54 19.19
N ASN A 39 5.96 19.86 19.67
CA ASN A 39 7.33 20.40 19.67
C ASN A 39 7.86 20.62 18.24
N VAL A 40 7.61 19.67 17.33
CA VAL A 40 7.99 19.82 15.91
C VAL A 40 7.24 21.00 15.28
N LYS A 41 5.95 21.17 15.57
CA LYS A 41 5.16 22.30 15.10
C LYS A 41 5.78 23.63 15.56
N LEU A 42 6.08 23.75 16.85
CA LEU A 42 6.69 24.94 17.43
C LEU A 42 8.03 25.31 16.78
N LEU A 43 8.89 24.31 16.52
CA LEU A 43 10.18 24.52 15.86
C LEU A 43 10.01 24.98 14.40
N LEU A 44 9.05 24.42 13.67
CA LEU A 44 8.79 24.80 12.29
C LEU A 44 8.21 26.22 12.20
N ASP A 45 7.32 26.59 13.12
CA ASP A 45 6.77 27.95 13.23
C ASP A 45 7.88 28.97 13.55
N TYR A 46 8.86 28.60 14.39
CA TYR A 46 9.96 29.50 14.78
C TYR A 46 11.02 29.70 13.70
N THR A 47 11.23 28.71 12.83
CA THR A 47 12.31 28.73 11.84
C THR A 47 11.95 29.43 10.52
N ASN A 48 10.66 29.73 10.30
CA ASN A 48 10.15 30.33 9.06
C ASN A 48 10.57 29.57 7.78
N LEU A 49 10.88 28.27 7.92
CA LEU A 49 11.35 27.37 6.85
C LEU A 49 10.20 26.73 6.06
N LEU A 50 8.95 27.01 6.45
CA LEU A 50 7.77 26.42 5.82
C LEU A 50 7.35 27.20 4.57
N PRO A 51 7.02 26.52 3.46
CA PRO A 51 6.38 27.17 2.32
C PRO A 51 5.05 27.80 2.73
N GLU A 52 4.75 29.03 2.24
CA GLU A 52 3.52 29.78 2.56
C GLU A 52 2.20 29.00 2.32
N ASN A 53 2.25 27.91 1.52
CA ASN A 53 1.10 27.09 1.14
C ASN A 53 1.04 25.72 1.84
N LEU A 54 1.89 25.44 2.83
CA LEU A 54 1.81 24.20 3.59
C LEU A 54 0.72 24.34 4.67
N TYR A 55 -0.37 23.58 4.54
CA TYR A 55 -1.38 23.44 5.60
C TYR A 55 -0.78 22.65 6.78
N LEU A 56 0.06 23.30 7.59
CA LEU A 56 0.83 22.69 8.66
C LEU A 56 -0.06 21.89 9.61
N ASP A 57 -1.19 22.46 10.04
CA ASP A 57 -2.11 21.76 10.95
C ASP A 57 -2.66 20.46 10.36
N LYS A 58 -2.97 20.44 9.05
CA LYS A 58 -3.43 19.22 8.37
C LYS A 58 -2.29 18.19 8.28
N ALA A 59 -1.07 18.63 7.98
CA ALA A 59 0.10 17.75 7.93
C ALA A 59 0.43 17.15 9.31
N MET A 60 0.35 17.95 10.38
CA MET A 60 0.60 17.51 11.76
C MET A 60 -0.48 16.53 12.23
N LYS A 61 -1.74 16.77 11.87
CA LYS A 61 -2.83 15.83 12.14
C LYS A 61 -2.58 14.46 11.48
N VAL A 62 -2.23 14.45 10.19
CA VAL A 62 -1.92 13.21 9.46
C VAL A 62 -0.72 12.50 10.09
N ALA A 63 0.34 13.23 10.44
CA ALA A 63 1.51 12.66 11.10
C ALA A 63 1.17 12.03 12.46
N LYS A 64 0.32 12.69 13.26
CA LYS A 64 -0.16 12.15 14.55
C LYS A 64 -0.95 10.85 14.36
N GLU A 65 -1.85 10.81 13.37
CA GLU A 65 -2.66 9.63 13.06
C GLU A 65 -1.79 8.45 12.62
N GLU A 66 -0.83 8.68 11.70
CA GLU A 66 0.10 7.64 11.24
C GLU A 66 0.98 7.09 12.36
N LEU A 67 1.55 7.95 13.22
CA LEU A 67 2.35 7.51 14.37
C LEU A 67 1.51 6.74 15.40
N SER A 68 0.25 7.13 15.58
CA SER A 68 -0.65 6.43 16.49
C SER A 68 -0.98 5.02 15.98
N LEU A 69 -1.21 4.88 14.68
CA LEU A 69 -1.42 3.58 14.02
C LEU A 69 -0.17 2.70 14.10
N GLU A 70 1.04 3.26 13.94
CA GLU A 70 2.30 2.52 14.08
C GLU A 70 2.50 1.96 15.51
N CYS A 71 1.84 2.56 16.50
CA CYS A 71 1.91 2.18 17.90
C CYS A 71 0.81 1.19 18.34
N ASP A 72 -0.18 0.89 17.49
CA ASP A 72 -1.30 0.00 17.81
C ASP A 72 -1.02 -1.44 17.36
N TYR A 73 -0.32 -2.18 18.22
CA TYR A 73 0.03 -3.58 17.95
C TYR A 73 -1.14 -4.55 18.09
N GLU A 74 -2.23 -4.17 18.76
CA GLU A 74 -3.46 -4.98 18.79
C GLU A 74 -4.13 -4.93 17.41
N LEU A 75 -4.21 -3.73 16.81
CA LEU A 75 -4.71 -3.56 15.45
C LEU A 75 -3.81 -4.27 14.42
N GLU A 76 -2.48 -4.13 14.54
CA GLU A 76 -1.54 -4.84 13.65
C GLU A 76 -1.71 -6.37 13.74
N ALA A 77 -1.88 -6.93 14.94
CA ALA A 77 -2.14 -8.36 15.13
C ALA A 77 -3.46 -8.81 14.46
N ILE A 78 -4.53 -8.03 14.60
CA ILE A 78 -5.83 -8.31 13.96
C ILE A 78 -5.69 -8.29 12.44
N ASN A 79 -5.04 -7.25 11.90
CA ASN A 79 -4.81 -7.11 10.47
C ASN A 79 -3.96 -8.26 9.92
N GLN A 80 -2.92 -8.68 10.64
CA GLN A 80 -2.07 -9.80 10.26
C GLN A 80 -2.85 -11.12 10.19
N LYS A 81 -3.71 -11.40 11.19
CA LYS A 81 -4.56 -12.60 11.16
C LYS A 81 -5.53 -12.59 9.97
N ARG A 82 -6.16 -11.44 9.71
CA ARG A 82 -7.03 -11.26 8.54
C ARG A 82 -6.27 -11.49 7.23
N PHE A 83 -5.06 -10.94 7.08
CA PHE A 83 -4.22 -11.18 5.91
C PHE A 83 -3.82 -12.65 5.76
N ARG A 84 -3.53 -13.35 6.87
CA ARG A 84 -3.21 -14.78 6.85
C ARG A 84 -4.39 -15.61 6.34
N GLU A 85 -5.62 -15.27 6.74
CA GLU A 85 -6.84 -15.90 6.24
C GLU A 85 -7.05 -15.60 4.75
N LEU A 86 -6.97 -14.32 4.34
CA LEU A 86 -7.16 -13.89 2.95
C LEU A 86 -6.15 -14.51 1.98
N LEU A 87 -4.93 -14.78 2.44
CA LEU A 87 -3.85 -15.36 1.63
C LEU A 87 -3.70 -16.88 1.80
N SER A 88 -4.52 -17.53 2.62
CA SER A 88 -4.37 -18.96 2.96
C SER A 88 -4.40 -19.88 1.73
N ASP A 89 -5.23 -19.57 0.74
CA ASP A 89 -5.36 -20.32 -0.52
C ASP A 89 -4.55 -19.70 -1.68
N THR A 90 -3.71 -18.69 -1.40
CA THR A 90 -2.93 -18.00 -2.44
C THR A 90 -1.48 -18.47 -2.44
N GLU A 91 -1.10 -19.23 -3.47
CA GLU A 91 0.27 -19.70 -3.63
C GLU A 91 1.29 -18.55 -3.73
N GLY A 92 2.47 -18.76 -3.16
CA GLY A 92 3.61 -17.83 -3.25
C GLY A 92 3.60 -16.70 -2.22
N PHE A 93 2.67 -16.71 -1.27
CA PHE A 93 2.68 -15.81 -0.11
C PHE A 93 2.63 -16.60 1.19
N TYR A 94 3.21 -16.02 2.23
CA TYR A 94 3.08 -16.52 3.59
C TYR A 94 2.93 -15.35 4.56
N VAL A 95 2.04 -15.51 5.54
CA VAL A 95 1.88 -14.54 6.63
C VAL A 95 2.17 -15.29 7.93
N PRO A 96 3.19 -14.91 8.70
CA PRO A 96 3.53 -15.59 9.95
C PRO A 96 2.36 -15.56 10.93
N MET A 97 2.28 -16.58 11.77
CA MET A 97 1.26 -16.64 12.81
C MET A 97 1.57 -15.61 13.90
N VAL A 98 0.53 -14.95 14.42
CA VAL A 98 0.63 -14.15 15.65
C VAL A 98 0.61 -15.10 16.85
N VAL A 99 1.54 -14.92 17.79
CA VAL A 99 1.57 -15.69 19.04
C VAL A 99 0.88 -14.87 20.12
N ASP A 100 -0.42 -15.12 20.29
CA ASP A 100 -1.30 -14.31 21.16
C ASP A 100 -0.85 -14.29 22.62
N ASP A 101 -0.43 -15.44 23.16
CA ASP A 101 -0.02 -15.60 24.56
C ASP A 101 1.15 -14.70 24.99
N ILE A 102 1.93 -14.23 24.02
CA ILE A 102 3.09 -13.35 24.22
C ILE A 102 2.99 -12.06 23.40
N SER A 103 1.75 -11.68 23.03
CA SER A 103 1.43 -10.40 22.40
C SER A 103 0.60 -9.53 23.34
N SER A 104 0.72 -8.22 23.19
CA SER A 104 0.05 -7.21 24.02
C SER A 104 0.07 -5.86 23.30
N LYS A 105 -0.55 -4.84 23.91
CA LYS A 105 -0.53 -3.44 23.42
C LYS A 105 0.85 -2.87 23.07
N LYS A 106 1.93 -3.38 23.66
CA LYS A 106 3.30 -2.85 23.47
C LYS A 106 4.28 -3.86 22.91
N VAL A 107 3.84 -5.10 22.72
CA VAL A 107 4.66 -6.20 22.20
C VAL A 107 3.84 -7.00 21.21
N LEU A 108 4.27 -7.05 19.94
CA LEU A 108 3.72 -7.96 18.94
C LEU A 108 4.69 -9.10 18.70
N THR A 109 4.25 -10.33 18.91
CA THR A 109 5.08 -11.51 18.68
C THR A 109 4.52 -12.36 17.55
N THR A 110 5.38 -12.70 16.60
CA THR A 110 5.02 -13.50 15.43
C THR A 110 6.00 -14.65 15.23
N GLU A 111 5.59 -15.68 14.49
CA GLU A 111 6.50 -16.70 14.00
C GLU A 111 7.68 -16.08 13.23
N LEU A 112 8.90 -16.53 13.55
CA LEU A 112 10.09 -16.09 12.81
C LEU A 112 10.11 -16.77 11.43
N VAL A 113 10.06 -15.96 10.39
CA VAL A 113 10.10 -16.43 9.00
C VAL A 113 11.47 -16.18 8.35
N PRO A 114 11.95 -17.10 7.50
CA PRO A 114 13.18 -16.90 6.73
C PRO A 114 12.96 -15.93 5.56
N GLY A 115 14.05 -15.56 4.89
CA GLY A 115 14.01 -14.86 3.61
C GLY A 115 14.96 -13.68 3.54
N ILE A 116 15.16 -13.18 2.32
CA ILE A 116 15.93 -11.95 2.07
C ILE A 116 14.96 -10.79 1.80
N PRO A 117 15.28 -9.56 2.23
CA PRO A 117 14.45 -8.41 1.87
C PRO A 117 14.37 -8.24 0.34
N ILE A 118 13.23 -7.76 -0.16
CA ILE A 118 12.96 -7.64 -1.60
C ILE A 118 14.04 -6.85 -2.35
N ASP A 119 14.66 -5.86 -1.72
CA ASP A 119 15.74 -5.09 -2.37
C ASP A 119 16.95 -5.94 -2.76
N LYS A 120 17.23 -7.03 -2.03
CA LYS A 120 18.30 -7.98 -2.34
C LYS A 120 17.93 -8.94 -3.46
N VAL A 121 16.64 -9.10 -3.77
CA VAL A 121 16.19 -9.91 -4.90
C VAL A 121 16.70 -9.34 -6.23
N ALA A 122 16.97 -8.03 -6.31
CA ALA A 122 17.54 -7.40 -7.50
C ALA A 122 18.89 -8.01 -7.95
N LEU A 123 19.60 -8.67 -7.03
CA LEU A 123 20.88 -9.35 -7.24
C LEU A 123 20.73 -10.81 -7.71
N LEU A 124 19.51 -11.34 -7.75
CA LEU A 124 19.21 -12.70 -8.20
C LEU A 124 19.00 -12.75 -9.72
N ASP A 125 18.83 -13.97 -10.24
CA ASP A 125 18.56 -14.21 -11.66
C ASP A 125 17.25 -13.56 -12.14
N GLN A 126 17.15 -13.34 -13.45
CA GLN A 126 16.00 -12.65 -14.05
C GLN A 126 14.67 -13.37 -13.80
N GLU A 127 14.66 -14.70 -13.77
CA GLU A 127 13.44 -15.48 -13.52
C GLU A 127 12.90 -15.17 -12.12
N THR A 128 13.77 -15.18 -11.12
CA THR A 128 13.41 -14.84 -9.75
C THR A 128 12.93 -13.39 -9.63
N ARG A 129 13.60 -12.44 -10.32
CA ARG A 129 13.18 -11.03 -10.30
C ARG A 129 11.81 -10.82 -10.94
N ASN A 130 11.53 -11.52 -12.04
CA ASN A 130 10.22 -11.49 -12.69
C ASN A 130 9.14 -12.10 -11.80
N TYR A 131 9.41 -13.27 -11.21
CA TYR A 131 8.48 -13.94 -10.29
C TYR A 131 8.11 -13.05 -9.11
N VAL A 132 9.10 -12.45 -8.44
CA VAL A 132 8.86 -11.58 -7.29
C VAL A 132 8.12 -10.31 -7.73
N GLY A 133 8.53 -9.66 -8.82
CA GLY A 133 7.82 -8.47 -9.34
C GLY A 133 6.36 -8.76 -9.69
N GLU A 134 6.09 -9.90 -10.33
CA GLU A 134 4.73 -10.36 -10.64
C GLU A 134 3.91 -10.58 -9.36
N LYS A 135 4.48 -11.27 -8.35
CA LYS A 135 3.79 -11.51 -7.09
C LYS A 135 3.48 -10.20 -6.34
N LEU A 136 4.39 -9.24 -6.28
CA LEU A 136 4.14 -7.96 -5.62
C LEU A 136 3.01 -7.17 -6.31
N LEU A 137 2.99 -7.15 -7.64
CA LEU A 137 1.93 -6.48 -8.38
C LEU A 137 0.58 -7.22 -8.27
N ARG A 138 0.60 -8.56 -8.34
CA ARG A 138 -0.58 -9.41 -8.13
C ARG A 138 -1.18 -9.19 -6.74
N LEU A 139 -0.36 -9.18 -5.70
CA LEU A 139 -0.78 -8.88 -4.34
C LEU A 139 -1.45 -7.51 -4.27
N THR A 140 -0.84 -6.48 -4.86
CA THR A 140 -1.41 -5.12 -4.87
C THR A 140 -2.79 -5.07 -5.53
N LEU A 141 -2.98 -5.81 -6.63
CA LEU A 141 -4.28 -5.91 -7.30
C LEU A 141 -5.29 -6.71 -6.47
N MET A 142 -4.87 -7.78 -5.80
CA MET A 142 -5.73 -8.59 -4.92
C MET A 142 -6.18 -7.81 -3.69
N GLU A 143 -5.26 -7.14 -3.01
CA GLU A 143 -5.52 -6.25 -1.86
C GLU A 143 -6.64 -5.26 -2.16
N LEU A 144 -6.58 -4.63 -3.34
CA LEU A 144 -7.54 -3.60 -3.72
C LEU A 144 -8.85 -4.17 -4.27
N PHE A 145 -8.78 -5.08 -5.24
CA PHE A 145 -9.94 -5.49 -6.04
C PHE A 145 -10.57 -6.82 -5.60
N VAL A 146 -9.89 -7.59 -4.75
CA VAL A 146 -10.44 -8.86 -4.24
C VAL A 146 -10.77 -8.72 -2.76
N PHE A 147 -9.79 -8.32 -1.96
CA PHE A 147 -9.95 -8.21 -0.51
C PHE A 147 -10.65 -6.92 -0.09
N ARG A 148 -10.47 -5.86 -0.89
CA ARG A 148 -10.80 -4.47 -0.51
C ARG A 148 -10.19 -4.09 0.83
N PHE A 149 -9.05 -4.70 1.13
CA PHE A 149 -8.30 -4.57 2.35
C PHE A 149 -6.83 -4.61 1.99
N MET A 150 -6.15 -3.51 2.23
CA MET A 150 -4.88 -3.23 1.57
C MET A 150 -3.87 -2.71 2.58
N GLN A 151 -2.66 -3.27 2.53
CA GLN A 151 -1.52 -2.74 3.24
C GLN A 151 -0.97 -1.56 2.45
N THR A 152 -1.09 -0.36 3.03
CA THR A 152 -0.89 0.93 2.36
C THR A 152 0.54 1.46 2.46
N ASP A 153 1.39 0.89 3.31
CA ASP A 153 2.79 1.26 3.39
C ASP A 153 3.59 0.66 2.20
N PRO A 154 4.20 1.49 1.33
CA PRO A 154 4.92 1.04 0.14
C PRO A 154 6.30 0.41 0.45
N ASN A 155 6.68 0.26 1.73
CA ASN A 155 8.00 -0.21 2.10
C ASN A 155 8.19 -1.72 1.89
N TRP A 156 8.84 -2.07 0.78
CA TRP A 156 9.17 -3.46 0.45
C TRP A 156 10.20 -4.13 1.36
N SER A 157 10.77 -3.44 2.36
CA SER A 157 11.56 -4.11 3.40
C SER A 157 10.71 -5.02 4.30
N ASN A 158 9.39 -4.79 4.32
CA ASN A 158 8.42 -5.56 5.09
C ASN A 158 7.97 -6.86 4.37
N PHE A 159 8.65 -7.18 3.27
CA PHE A 159 8.45 -8.37 2.47
C PHE A 159 9.78 -9.10 2.39
N LEU A 160 9.78 -10.39 2.71
CA LEU A 160 10.96 -11.24 2.67
C LEU A 160 10.74 -12.34 1.65
N TYR A 161 11.60 -12.43 0.64
CA TYR A 161 11.57 -13.52 -0.31
C TYR A 161 12.30 -14.74 0.26
N ASP A 162 11.58 -15.83 0.48
CA ASP A 162 12.14 -17.13 0.80
C ASP A 162 12.34 -17.93 -0.50
N LYS A 163 13.62 -18.12 -0.86
CA LYS A 163 14.00 -18.87 -2.05
C LYS A 163 13.68 -20.36 -1.94
N ALA A 164 13.72 -20.93 -0.73
CA ALA A 164 13.50 -22.36 -0.53
C ALA A 164 12.01 -22.72 -0.72
N ALA A 165 11.12 -21.95 -0.09
CA ALA A 165 9.68 -22.09 -0.26
C ALA A 165 9.14 -21.45 -1.56
N ARG A 166 9.97 -20.67 -2.26
CA ARG A 166 9.59 -19.81 -3.39
C ARG A 166 8.36 -18.97 -3.03
N SER A 167 8.40 -18.32 -1.87
CA SER A 167 7.30 -17.51 -1.32
C SER A 167 7.76 -16.11 -0.89
N ILE A 168 6.83 -15.18 -0.81
CA ILE A 168 7.04 -13.86 -0.20
C ILE A 168 6.36 -13.85 1.16
N ASN A 169 7.14 -13.67 2.21
CA ASN A 169 6.69 -13.59 3.58
C ASN A 169 6.39 -12.12 3.93
N LEU A 170 5.16 -11.82 4.34
CA LEU A 170 4.69 -10.49 4.72
C LEU A 170 4.81 -10.33 6.24
N ILE A 171 5.46 -9.27 6.73
CA ILE A 171 5.82 -9.15 8.15
C ILE A 171 5.42 -7.82 8.82
N ASP A 172 4.70 -6.94 8.13
CA ASP A 172 4.21 -5.67 8.70
C ASP A 172 2.79 -5.39 8.19
N PHE A 173 1.87 -5.15 9.13
CA PHE A 173 0.45 -4.95 8.88
C PHE A 173 -0.11 -3.73 9.62
N GLY A 174 0.77 -2.84 10.11
CA GLY A 174 0.38 -1.68 10.91
C GLY A 174 -0.42 -0.65 10.13
N ALA A 175 -0.20 -0.58 8.81
CA ALA A 175 -0.86 0.36 7.91
C ALA A 175 -1.83 -0.33 6.93
N ALA A 176 -2.75 -1.17 7.43
CA ALA A 176 -3.79 -1.81 6.61
C ALA A 176 -5.15 -1.13 6.77
N ARG A 177 -5.89 -0.97 5.67
CA ARG A 177 -7.19 -0.27 5.65
C ARG A 177 -8.19 -0.92 4.67
N ASP A 178 -9.47 -0.82 5.02
CA ASP A 178 -10.59 -1.21 4.15
C ASP A 178 -10.90 -0.12 3.11
N TYR A 179 -11.37 -0.55 1.94
CA TYR A 179 -11.79 0.32 0.85
C TYR A 179 -13.27 0.08 0.51
N PRO A 180 -14.11 1.14 0.45
CA PRO A 180 -15.52 0.99 0.11
C PRO A 180 -15.73 0.40 -1.29
N LYS A 181 -16.72 -0.49 -1.43
CA LYS A 181 -17.05 -1.14 -2.71
C LYS A 181 -17.22 -0.16 -3.87
N GLY A 182 -17.99 0.91 -3.64
CA GLY A 182 -18.26 1.92 -4.68
C GLY A 182 -16.99 2.62 -5.16
N PHE A 183 -16.05 2.90 -4.24
CA PHE A 183 -14.75 3.46 -4.59
C PHE A 183 -13.94 2.48 -5.43
N VAL A 184 -13.84 1.21 -5.01
CA VAL A 184 -13.08 0.19 -5.73
C VAL A 184 -13.66 -0.09 -7.12
N ASP A 185 -14.99 -0.11 -7.26
CA ASP A 185 -15.68 -0.26 -8.54
C ASP A 185 -15.28 0.83 -9.54
N ASP A 186 -15.38 2.10 -9.14
CA ASP A 186 -15.06 3.22 -10.00
C ASP A 186 -13.55 3.31 -10.26
N TYR A 187 -12.73 2.95 -9.28
CA TYR A 187 -11.28 2.90 -9.42
C TYR A 187 -10.84 1.82 -10.40
N LEU A 188 -11.42 0.61 -10.37
CA LEU A 188 -11.11 -0.45 -11.33
C LEU A 188 -11.47 -0.04 -12.77
N ARG A 189 -12.62 0.61 -12.95
CA ARG A 189 -13.02 1.18 -14.26
C ARG A 189 -12.01 2.22 -14.73
N MET A 190 -11.55 3.09 -13.84
CA MET A 190 -10.55 4.09 -14.15
C MET A 190 -9.21 3.46 -14.55
N VAL A 191 -8.73 2.45 -13.82
CA VAL A 191 -7.49 1.73 -14.17
C VAL A 191 -7.59 1.10 -15.56
N LEU A 192 -8.74 0.48 -15.88
CA LEU A 192 -8.97 -0.09 -17.21
C LEU A 192 -9.02 0.98 -18.31
N ALA A 193 -9.66 2.13 -18.04
CA ALA A 193 -9.70 3.26 -18.96
C ALA A 193 -8.30 3.83 -19.22
N CYS A 194 -7.50 4.01 -18.17
CA CYS A 194 -6.09 4.42 -18.27
C CYS A 194 -5.27 3.43 -19.11
N ALA A 195 -5.45 2.12 -18.89
CA ALA A 195 -4.77 1.07 -19.63
C ALA A 195 -5.12 1.05 -21.13
N ASN A 196 -6.36 1.42 -21.46
CA ASN A 196 -6.88 1.42 -22.84
C ASN A 196 -6.76 2.81 -23.52
N CYS A 197 -6.15 3.79 -22.87
CA CYS A 197 -6.10 5.19 -23.33
C CYS A 197 -7.48 5.81 -23.62
N ASP A 198 -8.51 5.44 -22.84
CA ASP A 198 -9.86 5.98 -22.96
C ASP A 198 -10.00 7.28 -22.15
N GLN A 199 -9.75 8.40 -22.82
CA GLN A 199 -9.79 9.73 -22.20
C GLN A 199 -11.16 10.06 -21.58
N GLN A 200 -12.25 9.72 -22.26
CA GLN A 200 -13.59 10.08 -21.80
C GLN A 200 -13.93 9.35 -20.51
N SER A 201 -13.66 8.05 -20.46
CA SER A 201 -13.88 7.24 -19.25
C SER A 201 -12.96 7.64 -18.10
N VAL A 202 -11.69 8.02 -18.39
CA VAL A 202 -10.79 8.56 -17.35
C VAL A 202 -11.38 9.81 -16.72
N ILE A 203 -11.87 10.76 -17.50
CA ILE A 203 -12.46 12.00 -17.00
C ILE A 203 -13.73 11.71 -16.18
N GLU A 204 -14.61 10.85 -16.69
CA GLU A 204 -15.87 10.49 -16.02
C GLU A 204 -15.61 9.84 -14.65
N MET A 205 -14.76 8.81 -14.61
CA MET A 205 -14.44 8.12 -13.35
C MET A 205 -13.69 9.04 -12.40
N SER A 206 -12.82 9.91 -12.91
CA SER A 206 -12.11 10.89 -12.08
C SER A 206 -13.03 11.89 -11.41
N LYS A 207 -14.15 12.27 -12.06
CA LYS A 207 -15.20 13.10 -11.42
C LYS A 207 -15.93 12.33 -10.32
N ARG A 208 -16.32 11.08 -10.59
CA ARG A 208 -17.02 10.23 -9.61
C ARG A 208 -16.18 9.92 -8.38
N LEU A 209 -14.88 9.70 -8.59
CA LEU A 209 -13.89 9.48 -7.54
C LEU A 209 -13.47 10.79 -6.83
N GLY A 210 -13.93 11.96 -7.28
CA GLY A 210 -13.58 13.24 -6.66
C GLY A 210 -12.16 13.74 -6.95
N PHE A 211 -11.47 13.18 -7.94
CA PHE A 211 -10.21 13.73 -8.46
C PHE A 211 -10.40 15.02 -9.24
N LEU A 212 -11.54 15.15 -9.90
CA LEU A 212 -11.95 16.33 -10.67
C LEU A 212 -13.30 16.81 -10.17
N THR A 213 -13.43 18.12 -10.01
CA THR A 213 -14.70 18.80 -9.69
C THR A 213 -15.58 18.96 -10.94
N GLY A 214 -14.98 18.90 -12.13
CA GLY A 214 -15.62 19.20 -13.40
C GLY A 214 -15.54 20.67 -13.81
N MET A 215 -14.89 21.52 -13.01
CA MET A 215 -14.65 22.94 -13.31
C MET A 215 -13.17 23.23 -13.64
N GLU A 216 -12.34 22.20 -13.76
CA GLU A 216 -10.93 22.32 -14.09
C GLU A 216 -10.70 22.96 -15.46
N SER A 217 -9.58 23.67 -15.62
CA SER A 217 -9.13 24.13 -16.93
C SER A 217 -8.73 22.96 -17.82
N GLU A 218 -8.79 23.16 -19.15
CA GLU A 218 -8.34 22.16 -20.13
C GLU A 218 -6.92 21.67 -19.86
N ILE A 219 -6.01 22.59 -19.47
CA ILE A 219 -4.62 22.27 -19.11
C ILE A 219 -4.54 21.25 -17.97
N MET A 220 -5.39 21.38 -16.95
CA MET A 220 -5.42 20.44 -15.82
C MET A 220 -6.01 19.10 -16.30
N ILE A 221 -7.14 19.12 -17.00
CA ILE A 221 -7.79 17.91 -17.51
C ILE A 221 -6.81 17.09 -18.37
N ASP A 222 -6.11 17.75 -19.29
CA ASP A 222 -5.12 17.13 -20.16
C ASP A 222 -3.95 16.55 -19.36
N ALA A 223 -3.42 17.28 -18.39
CA ALA A 223 -2.33 16.80 -17.52
C ALA A 223 -2.76 15.59 -16.70
N HIS A 224 -3.99 15.59 -16.17
CA HIS A 224 -4.55 14.48 -15.39
C HIS A 224 -4.75 13.22 -16.24
N VAL A 225 -5.33 13.37 -17.44
CA VAL A 225 -5.52 12.25 -18.38
C VAL A 225 -4.18 11.68 -18.81
N GLN A 226 -3.22 12.52 -19.16
CA GLN A 226 -1.87 12.07 -19.52
C GLN A 226 -1.19 11.34 -18.36
N ALA A 227 -1.36 11.82 -17.12
CA ALA A 227 -0.82 11.13 -15.94
C ALA A 227 -1.47 9.75 -15.77
N GLY A 228 -2.79 9.66 -15.96
CA GLY A 228 -3.53 8.40 -15.98
C GLY A 228 -2.98 7.43 -17.02
N PHE A 229 -2.74 7.87 -18.25
CA PHE A 229 -2.19 7.02 -19.33
C PHE A 229 -0.75 6.56 -19.03
N VAL A 230 0.07 7.41 -18.44
CA VAL A 230 1.42 7.05 -18.00
C VAL A 230 1.38 5.96 -16.93
N VAL A 231 0.48 6.07 -15.94
CA VAL A 231 0.28 5.01 -14.93
C VAL A 231 -0.33 3.75 -15.54
N GLY A 232 -1.20 3.90 -16.55
CA GLY A 232 -1.84 2.80 -17.28
C GLY A 232 -0.91 2.05 -18.23
N LEU A 233 0.23 2.63 -18.60
CA LEU A 233 1.14 2.08 -19.62
C LEU A 233 1.58 0.63 -19.37
N PRO A 234 1.97 0.21 -18.13
CA PRO A 234 2.32 -1.19 -17.88
C PRO A 234 1.17 -2.15 -18.20
N PHE A 235 -0.07 -1.71 -18.03
CA PHE A 235 -1.28 -2.48 -18.25
C PHE A 235 -1.83 -2.37 -19.68
N SER A 236 -1.13 -1.73 -20.62
CA SER A 236 -1.68 -1.38 -21.93
C SER A 236 -1.61 -2.49 -22.98
N LYS A 237 -0.62 -3.37 -22.90
CA LYS A 237 -0.36 -4.41 -23.91
C LYS A 237 -0.14 -5.78 -23.26
N PRO A 238 -0.57 -6.88 -23.91
CA PRO A 238 -0.22 -8.22 -23.50
C PRO A 238 1.30 -8.45 -23.52
N GLY A 239 1.76 -9.40 -22.70
CA GLY A 239 3.14 -9.78 -22.56
C GLY A 239 3.86 -9.03 -21.44
N GLY A 240 5.14 -9.40 -21.26
CA GLY A 240 5.96 -8.84 -20.20
C GLY A 240 6.28 -7.36 -20.43
N TYR A 241 5.88 -6.51 -19.48
CA TYR A 241 6.29 -5.12 -19.42
C TYR A 241 7.61 -4.98 -18.67
N ASP A 242 8.64 -4.44 -19.33
CA ASP A 242 9.92 -4.10 -18.70
C ASP A 242 9.82 -2.72 -18.04
N PHE A 243 9.80 -2.71 -16.71
CA PHE A 243 9.71 -1.49 -15.92
C PHE A 243 10.93 -0.57 -16.04
N ARG A 244 12.08 -1.03 -16.57
CA ARG A 244 13.25 -0.18 -16.84
C ARG A 244 13.20 0.52 -18.19
N SER A 245 12.33 0.06 -19.09
CA SER A 245 12.28 0.55 -20.47
C SER A 245 11.73 1.98 -20.60
N THR A 246 10.88 2.41 -19.66
CA THR A 246 10.19 3.70 -19.71
C THR A 246 10.37 4.46 -18.40
N ASN A 247 10.69 5.75 -18.47
CA ASN A 247 10.84 6.59 -17.30
C ASN A 247 9.48 7.13 -16.81
N ILE A 248 8.63 6.22 -16.31
CA ILE A 248 7.31 6.53 -15.73
C ILE A 248 7.43 7.63 -14.67
N THR A 249 8.43 7.53 -13.79
CA THR A 249 8.66 8.47 -12.69
C THR A 249 8.89 9.90 -13.18
N GLN A 250 9.73 10.08 -14.22
CA GLN A 250 9.99 11.40 -14.77
C GLN A 250 8.75 12.00 -15.44
N SER A 251 8.01 11.19 -16.21
CA SER A 251 6.77 11.64 -16.85
C SER A 251 5.74 12.11 -15.82
N LEU A 252 5.56 11.35 -14.73
CA LEU A 252 4.65 11.73 -13.64
C LEU A 252 5.12 12.97 -12.88
N THR A 253 6.43 13.17 -12.71
CA THR A 253 6.97 14.36 -12.05
C THR A 253 6.64 15.64 -12.83
N ASN A 254 6.79 15.60 -14.15
CA ASN A 254 6.50 16.75 -15.02
C ASN A 254 5.00 17.10 -15.00
N LEU A 255 4.13 16.08 -15.10
CA LEU A 255 2.68 16.26 -15.08
C LEU A 255 2.19 16.68 -13.68
N GLY A 256 2.80 16.15 -12.62
CA GLY A 256 2.50 16.49 -11.23
C GLY A 256 2.69 17.97 -10.91
N ALA A 257 3.72 18.61 -11.47
CA ALA A 257 3.94 20.04 -11.31
C ALA A 257 2.80 20.89 -11.91
N THR A 258 2.28 20.48 -13.07
CA THR A 258 1.12 21.13 -13.72
C THR A 258 -0.14 20.92 -12.90
N MET A 259 -0.44 19.69 -12.50
CA MET A 259 -1.61 19.38 -11.67
C MET A 259 -1.58 20.13 -10.34
N LEU A 260 -0.43 20.25 -9.67
CA LEU A 260 -0.31 20.95 -8.40
C LEU A 260 -0.66 22.45 -8.51
N ARG A 261 -0.34 23.08 -9.66
CA ARG A 261 -0.61 24.51 -9.92
C ARG A 261 -2.07 24.78 -10.28
N HIS A 262 -2.73 23.84 -10.94
CA HIS A 262 -4.06 24.06 -11.54
C HIS A 262 -5.20 23.27 -10.87
N ARG A 263 -4.90 22.35 -9.93
CA ARG A 263 -5.95 21.58 -9.24
C ARG A 263 -6.86 22.48 -8.41
N LEU A 264 -8.16 22.19 -8.45
CA LEU A 264 -9.18 22.89 -7.67
C LEU A 264 -9.54 22.16 -6.36
N THR A 265 -9.28 20.86 -6.29
CA THR A 265 -9.55 20.03 -5.11
C THR A 265 -8.37 19.11 -4.80
N PRO A 266 -8.09 18.81 -3.52
CA PRO A 266 -7.25 17.67 -3.18
C PRO A 266 -7.96 16.35 -3.57
N PRO A 267 -7.20 15.30 -3.96
CA PRO A 267 -7.72 13.94 -4.04
C PRO A 267 -8.35 13.48 -2.71
N PRO A 268 -9.28 12.51 -2.74
CA PRO A 268 -9.74 11.81 -1.55
C PRO A 268 -8.61 11.11 -0.80
N ASP A 269 -8.78 10.93 0.51
CA ASP A 269 -7.79 10.33 1.40
C ASP A 269 -7.47 8.86 1.02
N GLU A 270 -8.47 8.13 0.53
CA GLU A 270 -8.36 6.75 0.02
C GLU A 270 -7.41 6.66 -1.18
N ALA A 271 -7.43 7.66 -2.06
CA ALA A 271 -6.62 7.64 -3.26
C ALA A 271 -5.14 7.89 -2.97
N TYR A 272 -4.80 8.67 -1.94
CA TYR A 272 -3.42 8.91 -1.56
C TYR A 272 -2.71 7.62 -1.12
N SER A 273 -3.35 6.84 -0.26
CA SER A 273 -2.83 5.57 0.24
C SER A 273 -2.74 4.53 -0.88
N LEU A 274 -3.75 4.47 -1.74
CA LEU A 274 -3.77 3.56 -2.89
C LEU A 274 -2.66 3.91 -3.89
N HIS A 275 -2.60 5.16 -4.38
CA HIS A 275 -1.58 5.58 -5.34
C HIS A 275 -0.17 5.38 -4.80
N ARG A 276 0.04 5.60 -3.50
CA ARG A 276 1.32 5.37 -2.83
C ARG A 276 1.74 3.90 -2.92
N LYS A 277 0.85 2.96 -2.61
CA LYS A 277 1.13 1.53 -2.67
C LYS A 277 1.31 1.01 -4.10
N LEU A 278 0.48 1.43 -5.05
CA LEU A 278 0.66 1.08 -6.47
C LEU A 278 1.98 1.62 -7.03
N SER A 279 2.31 2.88 -6.71
CA SER A 279 3.60 3.49 -7.06
C SER A 279 4.76 2.75 -6.40
N GLY A 280 4.59 2.33 -5.13
CA GLY A 280 5.51 1.43 -4.44
C GLY A 280 5.77 0.18 -5.27
N ALA A 281 4.72 -0.49 -5.75
CA ALA A 281 4.85 -1.76 -6.50
C ALA A 281 5.61 -1.55 -7.81
N PHE A 282 5.33 -0.45 -8.51
CA PHE A 282 6.06 -0.08 -9.73
C PHE A 282 7.53 0.19 -9.43
N LEU A 283 7.84 0.96 -8.39
CA LEU A 283 9.22 1.23 -7.97
C LEU A 283 9.95 -0.05 -7.56
N ALA A 284 9.26 -1.01 -6.94
CA ALA A 284 9.81 -2.34 -6.66
C ALA A 284 10.19 -3.03 -7.97
N CYS A 285 9.27 -3.09 -8.94
CA CYS A 285 9.52 -3.72 -10.23
C CYS A 285 10.67 -3.05 -11.00
N ILE A 286 10.76 -1.71 -10.97
CA ILE A 286 11.88 -0.94 -11.54
C ILE A 286 13.20 -1.33 -10.89
N LYS A 287 13.25 -1.35 -9.55
CA LYS A 287 14.45 -1.70 -8.77
C LYS A 287 14.90 -3.13 -9.06
N LEU A 288 13.97 -4.07 -9.08
CA LEU A 288 14.22 -5.47 -9.44
C LEU A 288 14.63 -5.61 -10.92
N GLY A 289 14.22 -4.70 -11.80
CA GLY A 289 14.33 -4.93 -13.24
C GLY A 289 13.45 -6.09 -13.68
N ALA A 290 12.26 -6.16 -13.10
CA ALA A 290 11.29 -7.20 -13.39
C ALA A 290 10.59 -6.92 -14.72
N VAL A 291 10.34 -7.98 -15.47
CA VAL A 291 9.49 -8.01 -16.66
C VAL A 291 8.22 -8.75 -16.27
N VAL A 292 7.08 -8.04 -16.21
CA VAL A 292 5.84 -8.54 -15.60
C VAL A 292 4.67 -8.47 -16.59
N PRO A 293 3.86 -9.53 -16.74
CA PRO A 293 2.67 -9.55 -17.60
C PRO A 293 1.50 -8.76 -16.97
N CYS A 294 1.67 -7.44 -16.82
CA CYS A 294 0.78 -6.60 -16.04
C CYS A 294 -0.65 -6.57 -16.61
N ARG A 295 -0.78 -6.53 -17.96
CA ARG A 295 -2.09 -6.54 -18.64
C ARG A 295 -2.89 -7.78 -18.26
N GLU A 296 -2.25 -8.95 -18.29
CA GLU A 296 -2.86 -10.22 -17.97
C GLU A 296 -3.32 -10.25 -16.51
N LEU A 297 -2.48 -9.78 -15.58
CA LEU A 297 -2.86 -9.66 -14.16
C LEU A 297 -4.10 -8.78 -13.98
N LEU A 298 -4.15 -7.61 -14.61
CA LEU A 298 -5.30 -6.71 -14.54
C LEU A 298 -6.55 -7.35 -15.14
N LEU A 299 -6.44 -8.01 -16.29
CA LEU A 299 -7.58 -8.63 -16.97
C LEU A 299 -8.10 -9.86 -16.21
N GLU A 300 -7.23 -10.62 -15.55
CA GLU A 300 -7.61 -11.72 -14.67
C GLU A 300 -8.50 -11.22 -13.54
N VAL A 301 -8.05 -10.17 -12.84
CA VAL A 301 -8.81 -9.51 -11.78
C VAL A 301 -10.12 -8.92 -12.31
N TYR A 302 -10.06 -8.19 -13.43
CA TYR A 302 -11.25 -7.56 -14.02
C TYR A 302 -12.34 -8.59 -14.40
N ARG A 303 -11.94 -9.76 -14.91
CA ARG A 303 -12.89 -10.82 -15.31
C ARG A 303 -13.55 -11.50 -14.11
N SER A 304 -12.85 -11.62 -13.00
CA SER A 304 -13.40 -12.22 -11.77
C SER A 304 -14.14 -11.20 -10.90
N TYR A 305 -13.93 -9.90 -11.13
CA TYR A 305 -14.54 -8.82 -10.37
C TYR A 305 -16.05 -8.69 -10.61
N LYS A 306 -16.81 -8.49 -9.53
CA LYS A 306 -18.27 -8.27 -9.57
C LYS A 306 -18.60 -6.82 -9.24
N PHE A 307 -19.08 -6.05 -10.22
CA PHE A 307 -19.54 -4.67 -10.02
C PHE A 307 -20.94 -4.61 -9.38
N GLY A 308 -21.21 -3.55 -8.61
CA GLY A 308 -22.50 -3.31 -7.95
C GLY A 308 -22.43 -3.31 -6.42
N GLU A 309 -23.59 -3.14 -5.77
CA GLU A 309 -23.71 -3.10 -4.31
C GLU A 309 -23.27 -4.43 -3.68
N ASP A 310 -22.60 -4.34 -2.52
CA ASP A 310 -22.29 -5.51 -1.71
C ASP A 310 -23.62 -6.20 -1.37
N SER A 311 -23.78 -7.47 -1.78
CA SER A 311 -24.71 -8.35 -1.08
C SER A 311 -24.21 -8.43 0.36
N GLY A 312 -24.80 -7.63 1.24
CA GLY A 312 -24.32 -7.33 2.58
C GLY A 312 -24.27 -8.53 3.52
N GLU A 313 -23.28 -9.40 3.36
CA GLU A 313 -22.75 -10.19 4.46
C GLU A 313 -21.64 -9.37 5.13
N ILE A 314 -22.06 -8.30 5.80
CA ILE A 314 -21.37 -7.92 7.03
C ILE A 314 -21.57 -9.12 7.94
N LEU A 315 -20.49 -9.84 8.22
CA LEU A 315 -20.44 -10.80 9.33
C LEU A 315 -20.73 -10.00 10.60
N SER A 316 -22.01 -9.83 10.89
CA SER A 316 -22.51 -9.28 12.13
C SER A 316 -22.01 -10.19 13.23
N GLY A 317 -21.15 -9.63 14.08
CA GLY A 317 -20.69 -10.27 15.30
C GLY A 317 -21.90 -10.82 16.05
N GLY A 318 -21.85 -12.11 16.37
CA GLY A 318 -22.84 -12.76 17.19
C GLY A 318 -22.95 -12.05 18.54
N SER A 319 -24.00 -11.25 18.71
CA SER A 319 -24.46 -10.84 20.02
C SER A 319 -25.41 -11.90 20.56
N MET A 320 -24.99 -12.48 21.68
CA MET A 320 -25.79 -13.00 22.79
C MET A 320 -26.86 -14.08 22.54
N SER A 321 -26.65 -15.23 23.19
CA SER A 321 -27.71 -15.92 23.93
C SER A 321 -27.16 -16.65 25.16
N HIS A 322 -27.66 -16.21 26.32
CA HIS A 322 -27.67 -16.81 27.66
C HIS A 322 -26.37 -16.94 28.45
#